data_AF-A0A6I2NME8-F1
#
_entry.id   AF-A0A6I2NME8-F1
#
_cell.length_a   1.000
_cell.length_b   1.000
_cell.length_c   1.000
_cell.angle_alpha   90.00
_cell.angle_beta   90.00
_cell.angle_gamma   90.00
#
_symmetry.space_group_name_H-M   'P 1'
#
loop_
_entity.id
_entity.type
_entity.pdbx_description
1 polymer ?
#
loop_
_entity_poly.entity_id
_entity_poly.type
_entity_poly.pdbx_seq_one_letter_code
_entity_poly.pdbx_strand_id
1 'polypeptide(L)'
;MRFDEVIEKLYSSDDELICEVLNEGLHISQCVEADNAVSTGFQCQCHTGTIFEVLYLISQQRVCYKKASFVRWPIGISYKFDPASRLENHVGYYDSGFSRLEEDNKAWYDSFDIELEKFHRVKYKDLNRDDDKNLLGFILDGDMNISSFRIYKNHQEMQSYPLFSAYIPILYKSDRFSSYSSVNRESSYRGFDTSWDDYGQSCEKYGDYNGWSDDLIDDVFGGEPEATWNVD
;
A
#
# COMPACT_ATOMS: atom_id res chain seq x y z
N MET A 1 -6.28 -3.32 14.74
CA MET A 1 -7.11 -2.13 14.47
C MET A 1 -8.30 -2.57 13.65
N ARG A 2 -9.53 -2.18 13.99
CA ARG A 2 -10.70 -2.64 13.22
C ARG A 2 -10.72 -1.98 11.84
N PHE A 3 -11.50 -2.55 10.91
CA PHE A 3 -11.55 -2.05 9.54
C PHE A 3 -12.04 -0.60 9.43
N ASP A 4 -13.02 -0.20 10.23
CA ASP A 4 -13.56 1.18 10.23
C ASP A 4 -12.49 2.20 10.63
N GLU A 5 -11.72 1.91 11.67
CA GLU A 5 -10.61 2.74 12.15
C GLU A 5 -9.47 2.80 11.11
N VAL A 6 -9.16 1.66 10.49
CA VAL A 6 -8.14 1.56 9.43
C VAL A 6 -8.51 2.45 8.25
N ILE A 7 -9.73 2.34 7.73
CA ILE A 7 -10.15 3.11 6.56
C ILE A 7 -10.26 4.60 6.89
N GLU A 8 -10.76 4.97 8.07
CA GLU A 8 -10.79 6.36 8.51
C GLU A 8 -9.40 7.00 8.47
N LYS A 9 -8.39 6.33 9.04
CA LYS A 9 -7.01 6.83 9.07
C LYS A 9 -6.33 6.79 7.70
N LEU A 10 -6.51 5.73 6.92
CA LEU A 10 -5.93 5.63 5.57
C LEU A 10 -6.50 6.67 4.59
N TYR A 11 -7.77 7.07 4.75
CA TYR A 11 -8.41 8.09 3.91
C TYR A 11 -8.31 9.49 4.54
N SER A 12 -7.56 9.65 5.62
CA SER A 12 -7.23 10.96 6.20
C SER A 12 -6.31 11.76 5.27
N SER A 13 -6.35 13.09 5.39
CA SER A 13 -5.35 13.98 4.80
C SER A 13 -4.10 14.15 5.69
N ASP A 14 -4.08 13.52 6.86
CA ASP A 14 -2.98 13.57 7.82
C ASP A 14 -2.07 12.35 7.64
N ASP A 15 -0.87 12.59 7.10
CA ASP A 15 0.13 11.55 6.86
C ASP A 15 0.59 10.84 8.14
N GLU A 16 0.51 11.49 9.32
CA GLU A 16 0.88 10.85 10.59
C GLU A 16 -0.10 9.73 10.95
N LEU A 17 -1.40 9.96 10.75
CA LEU A 17 -2.44 8.95 10.97
C LEU A 17 -2.31 7.78 9.98
N ILE A 18 -1.95 8.08 8.73
CA ILE A 18 -1.66 7.06 7.72
C ILE A 18 -0.45 6.22 8.16
N CYS A 19 0.64 6.86 8.59
CA CYS A 19 1.84 6.18 9.04
C CYS A 19 1.59 5.31 10.27
N GLU A 20 0.74 5.75 11.21
CA GLU A 20 0.33 4.96 12.37
C GLU A 20 -0.26 3.60 11.94
N VAL A 21 -1.23 3.61 11.00
CA VAL A 21 -1.84 2.38 10.47
C VAL A 21 -0.81 1.49 9.79
N LEU A 22 0.03 2.06 8.93
CA LEU A 22 1.03 1.29 8.18
C LEU A 22 2.09 0.67 9.10
N ASN A 23 2.47 1.36 10.16
CA ASN A 23 3.45 0.90 11.14
C ASN A 23 2.91 -0.15 12.11
N GLU A 24 1.61 -0.11 12.41
CA GLU A 24 0.94 -1.23 13.07
C GLU A 24 0.74 -2.42 12.14
N GLY A 25 0.84 -2.22 10.82
CA GLY A 25 0.71 -3.25 9.79
C GLY A 25 1.91 -4.20 9.67
N LEU A 26 1.89 -4.98 8.59
CA LEU A 26 2.97 -5.88 8.18
C LEU A 26 3.33 -5.66 6.71
N HIS A 27 4.63 -5.72 6.39
CA HIS A 27 5.00 -5.99 5.01
C HIS A 27 4.59 -7.42 4.65
N ILE A 28 4.17 -7.65 3.42
CA ILE A 28 3.69 -8.97 2.98
C ILE A 28 4.67 -10.13 3.23
N SER A 29 5.98 -9.87 3.20
CA SER A 29 6.99 -10.89 3.52
C SER A 29 6.95 -11.37 4.98
N GLN A 30 6.32 -10.61 5.87
CA GLN A 30 6.16 -10.92 7.30
C GLN A 30 4.84 -11.66 7.59
N CYS A 31 3.94 -11.78 6.60
CA CYS A 31 2.70 -12.53 6.75
C CYS A 31 2.99 -14.03 6.65
N VAL A 32 2.78 -14.76 7.75
CA VAL A 32 3.09 -16.20 7.87
C VAL A 32 1.86 -17.09 8.04
N GLU A 33 0.69 -16.50 8.27
CA GLU A 33 -0.58 -17.22 8.43
C GLU A 33 -1.52 -16.87 7.27
N ALA A 34 -2.24 -17.87 6.77
CA ALA A 34 -3.28 -17.65 5.76
C ALA A 34 -4.43 -16.83 6.36
N ASP A 35 -5.03 -15.96 5.54
CA ASP A 35 -6.17 -15.14 5.96
C ASP A 35 -7.06 -14.79 4.76
N ASN A 36 -8.29 -14.40 5.04
CA ASN A 36 -9.08 -13.64 4.07
C ASN A 36 -8.66 -12.18 4.16
N ALA A 37 -8.54 -11.53 3.02
CA ALA A 37 -8.16 -10.13 2.96
C ALA A 37 -9.13 -9.34 2.11
N VAL A 38 -9.15 -8.03 2.36
CA VAL A 38 -9.91 -7.08 1.57
C VAL A 38 -9.01 -5.94 1.13
N SER A 39 -9.14 -5.51 -0.13
CA SER A 39 -8.48 -4.28 -0.58
C SER A 39 -9.04 -3.09 0.19
N THR A 40 -8.16 -2.19 0.61
CA THR A 40 -8.55 -0.90 1.20
C THR A 40 -8.77 0.18 0.14
N GLY A 41 -8.40 -0.06 -1.13
CA GLY A 41 -8.37 0.96 -2.18
C GLY A 41 -7.27 2.02 -1.99
N PHE A 42 -6.48 1.91 -0.92
CA PHE A 42 -5.43 2.85 -0.56
C PHE A 42 -4.07 2.41 -1.13
N GLN A 43 -3.30 3.40 -1.57
CA GLN A 43 -1.92 3.23 -2.00
C GLN A 43 -1.08 4.36 -1.40
N CYS A 44 0.18 4.08 -1.11
CA CYS A 44 1.19 5.09 -0.81
C CYS A 44 2.42 4.88 -1.69
N GLN A 45 3.14 5.95 -1.96
CA GLN A 45 4.42 5.92 -2.65
C GLN A 45 5.52 6.13 -1.61
N CYS A 46 6.55 5.30 -1.58
CA CYS A 46 7.71 5.62 -0.76
C CYS A 46 8.61 6.65 -1.45
N HIS A 47 9.48 7.30 -0.68
CA HIS A 47 10.48 8.25 -1.19
C HIS A 47 11.38 7.71 -2.32
N THR A 48 11.58 6.39 -2.43
CA THR A 48 12.31 5.75 -3.54
C THR A 48 11.47 5.52 -4.80
N GLY A 49 10.21 5.94 -4.78
CA GLY A 49 9.26 5.84 -5.89
C GLY A 49 8.45 4.54 -5.93
N THR A 50 8.72 3.56 -5.06
CA THR A 50 7.94 2.31 -5.00
C THR A 50 6.54 2.57 -4.47
N ILE A 51 5.53 2.07 -5.18
CA ILE A 51 4.13 2.18 -4.76
C ILE A 51 3.74 0.91 -4.02
N PHE A 52 3.17 1.08 -2.82
CA PHE A 52 2.57 0.01 -2.03
C PHE A 52 1.05 0.11 -2.07
N GLU A 53 0.39 -1.02 -2.27
CA GLU A 53 -1.04 -1.15 -2.01
C GLU A 53 -1.26 -1.76 -0.62
N VAL A 54 -2.33 -1.33 0.04
CA VAL A 54 -2.66 -1.75 1.40
C VAL A 54 -3.90 -2.63 1.38
N LEU A 55 -3.78 -3.80 2.00
CA LEU A 55 -4.83 -4.78 2.18
C LEU A 55 -5.12 -4.93 3.67
N TYR A 56 -6.34 -5.28 4.03
CA TYR A 56 -6.73 -5.57 5.40
C TYR A 56 -6.95 -7.08 5.57
N LEU A 57 -6.20 -7.70 6.47
CA LEU A 57 -6.31 -9.10 6.87
C LEU A 57 -7.44 -9.22 7.90
N ILE A 58 -8.50 -9.95 7.54
CA ILE A 58 -9.78 -9.91 8.26
C ILE A 58 -9.66 -10.59 9.62
N SER A 59 -9.12 -11.81 9.67
CA SER A 59 -9.05 -12.57 10.93
C SER A 59 -8.02 -11.98 11.87
N GLN A 60 -6.93 -11.42 11.33
CA GLN A 60 -5.87 -10.77 12.11
C GLN A 60 -6.21 -9.33 12.54
N GLN A 61 -7.26 -8.72 11.97
CA GLN A 61 -7.61 -7.31 12.18
C GLN A 61 -6.42 -6.36 12.04
N ARG A 62 -5.67 -6.53 10.95
CA ARG A 62 -4.40 -5.88 10.72
C ARG A 62 -4.21 -5.58 9.24
N VAL A 63 -3.56 -4.47 8.92
CA VAL A 63 -3.20 -4.20 7.53
C VAL A 63 -1.94 -4.95 7.14
N CYS A 64 -1.86 -5.37 5.88
CA CYS A 64 -0.61 -5.71 5.23
C CYS A 64 -0.41 -4.82 4.01
N TYR A 65 0.84 -4.51 3.69
CA TYR A 65 1.18 -3.77 2.48
C TYR A 65 2.12 -4.57 1.60
N LYS A 66 1.92 -4.44 0.30
CA LYS A 66 2.72 -5.11 -0.74
C LYS A 66 2.96 -4.17 -1.91
N LYS A 67 3.98 -4.46 -2.70
CA LYS A 67 4.22 -3.72 -3.94
C LYS A 67 2.96 -3.77 -4.81
N ALA A 68 2.53 -2.59 -5.27
CA ALA A 68 1.31 -2.46 -6.04
C ALA A 68 1.45 -3.18 -7.40
N SER A 69 0.36 -3.83 -7.79
CA SER A 69 0.21 -4.36 -9.15
C SER A 69 0.00 -3.21 -10.14
N PHE A 70 0.12 -3.48 -11.44
CA PHE A 70 -0.22 -2.51 -12.50
C PHE A 70 -1.68 -2.02 -12.42
N VAL A 71 -2.56 -2.83 -11.84
CA VAL A 71 -3.99 -2.51 -11.68
C VAL A 71 -4.25 -2.12 -10.23
N ARG A 72 -4.79 -0.91 -10.03
CA ARG A 72 -5.29 -0.47 -8.72
C ARG A 72 -6.66 -1.08 -8.47
N TRP A 73 -6.80 -1.79 -7.36
CA TRP A 73 -8.07 -2.40 -6.97
C TRP A 73 -8.85 -1.49 -6.01
N PRO A 74 -10.18 -1.37 -6.16
CA PRO A 74 -10.98 -0.55 -5.27
C PRO A 74 -11.07 -1.19 -3.88
N ILE A 75 -11.49 -0.40 -2.90
CA ILE A 75 -11.90 -0.91 -1.59
C ILE A 75 -12.96 -2.01 -1.76
N GLY A 76 -12.89 -3.04 -0.92
CA GLY A 76 -13.90 -4.10 -0.88
C GLY A 76 -13.63 -5.29 -1.79
N ILE A 77 -12.59 -5.27 -2.63
CA ILE A 77 -12.18 -6.48 -3.37
C ILE A 77 -11.68 -7.54 -2.39
N SER A 78 -12.29 -8.72 -2.41
CA SER A 78 -11.88 -9.87 -1.60
C SER A 78 -10.68 -10.59 -2.20
N TYR A 79 -9.80 -11.05 -1.32
CA TYR A 79 -8.69 -11.94 -1.64
C TYR A 79 -8.60 -13.06 -0.60
N LYS A 80 -8.00 -14.17 -1.02
CA LYS A 80 -7.47 -15.19 -0.13
C LYS A 80 -5.96 -15.05 -0.10
N PHE A 81 -5.40 -14.89 1.09
CA PHE A 81 -3.97 -14.94 1.33
C PHE A 81 -3.54 -16.35 1.70
N ASP A 82 -2.57 -16.87 0.97
CA ASP A 82 -1.87 -18.11 1.27
C ASP A 82 -0.34 -17.87 1.23
N PRO A 83 0.35 -17.95 2.38
CA PRO A 83 1.80 -17.76 2.43
C PRO A 83 2.56 -18.84 1.65
N ALA A 84 2.01 -20.05 1.51
CA ALA A 84 2.65 -21.12 0.74
C ALA A 84 2.70 -20.78 -0.75
N SER A 85 1.64 -20.17 -1.28
CA SER A 85 1.58 -19.75 -2.69
C SER A 85 2.59 -18.64 -3.04
N ARG A 86 3.15 -17.92 -2.06
CA ARG A 86 4.23 -16.94 -2.29
C ARG A 86 5.56 -17.62 -2.65
N LEU A 87 5.79 -18.85 -2.19
CA LEU A 87 7.03 -19.59 -2.43
C LEU A 87 7.00 -20.34 -3.77
N GLU A 88 5.83 -20.48 -4.37
CA GLU A 88 5.62 -21.11 -5.67
C GLU A 88 5.94 -20.09 -6.78
N ASN A 89 7.24 -20.02 -7.11
CA ASN A 89 7.86 -19.04 -7.99
C ASN A 89 7.40 -19.17 -9.46
N HIS A 90 6.15 -18.80 -9.76
CA HIS A 90 5.60 -18.78 -11.11
C HIS A 90 5.72 -17.38 -11.72
N VAL A 91 6.50 -17.31 -12.80
CA VAL A 91 7.03 -16.13 -13.53
C VAL A 91 5.97 -15.11 -14.03
N GLY A 92 4.67 -15.34 -13.81
CA GLY A 92 3.61 -14.54 -14.42
C GLY A 92 2.89 -13.59 -13.47
N TYR A 93 2.37 -14.11 -12.39
CA TYR A 93 1.46 -13.44 -11.46
C TYR A 93 1.53 -14.25 -10.15
N TYR A 94 1.40 -13.60 -8.98
CA TYR A 94 1.30 -14.21 -7.63
C TYR A 94 2.54 -14.27 -6.71
N ASP A 95 3.55 -13.41 -6.88
CA ASP A 95 4.58 -13.18 -5.83
C ASP A 95 4.05 -12.40 -4.59
N SER A 96 2.77 -12.55 -4.29
CA SER A 96 2.16 -11.90 -3.12
C SER A 96 1.40 -12.85 -2.22
N GLY A 97 1.19 -14.11 -2.63
CA GLY A 97 0.32 -15.03 -1.91
C GLY A 97 -1.17 -14.66 -1.93
N PHE A 98 -1.56 -13.55 -2.56
CA PHE A 98 -2.98 -13.17 -2.70
C PHE A 98 -3.56 -13.66 -4.02
N SER A 99 -4.68 -14.35 -3.92
CA SER A 99 -5.47 -14.77 -5.08
C SER A 99 -6.93 -14.34 -4.91
N ARG A 100 -7.61 -14.06 -6.03
CA ARG A 100 -9.07 -13.95 -6.04
C ARG A 100 -9.63 -15.33 -6.37
N LEU A 101 -10.61 -15.77 -5.58
CA LEU A 101 -11.33 -17.00 -5.87
C LEU A 101 -12.23 -16.80 -7.09
N GLU A 102 -12.38 -17.82 -7.93
CA GLU A 102 -13.21 -17.70 -9.14
C GLU A 102 -14.67 -17.34 -8.84
N GLU A 103 -15.19 -17.85 -7.71
CA GLU A 103 -16.53 -17.52 -7.21
C GLU A 103 -16.70 -16.04 -6.83
N ASP A 104 -15.59 -15.34 -6.60
CA ASP A 104 -15.55 -13.91 -6.28
C ASP A 104 -15.29 -13.03 -7.50
N ASN A 105 -15.10 -13.59 -8.71
CA ASN A 105 -14.81 -12.80 -9.91
C ASN A 105 -15.91 -11.79 -10.28
N LYS A 106 -17.13 -11.96 -9.76
CA LYS A 106 -18.25 -11.01 -9.89
C LYS A 106 -18.85 -10.61 -8.54
N ALA A 107 -18.08 -10.76 -7.46
CA ALA A 107 -18.48 -10.34 -6.13
C ALA A 107 -17.48 -9.32 -5.58
N TRP A 108 -17.97 -8.48 -4.68
CA TRP A 108 -17.18 -7.54 -3.90
C TRP A 108 -17.90 -7.21 -2.60
N TYR A 109 -17.18 -6.63 -1.65
CA TYR A 109 -17.78 -6.06 -0.45
C TYR A 109 -18.11 -4.59 -0.70
N ASP A 110 -19.38 -4.21 -0.57
CA ASP A 110 -19.82 -2.82 -0.77
C ASP A 110 -19.91 -2.04 0.55
N SER A 111 -19.88 -2.75 1.68
CA SER A 111 -20.00 -2.15 3.00
C SER A 111 -19.44 -3.03 4.12
N PHE A 112 -19.23 -2.39 5.28
CA PHE A 112 -18.81 -3.01 6.53
C PHE A 112 -19.72 -2.58 7.68
N ASP A 113 -20.19 -3.54 8.48
CA ASP A 113 -20.97 -3.31 9.69
C ASP A 113 -20.06 -3.40 10.92
N ILE A 114 -19.95 -2.30 11.68
CA ILE A 114 -19.08 -2.18 12.86
C ILE A 114 -19.55 -3.09 14.00
N GLU A 115 -20.86 -3.22 14.22
CA GLU A 115 -21.38 -3.97 15.36
C GLU A 115 -21.27 -5.49 15.13
N LEU A 116 -21.45 -5.91 13.88
CA LEU A 116 -21.34 -7.31 13.48
C LEU A 116 -19.90 -7.72 13.11
N GLU A 117 -18.99 -6.75 12.97
CA GLU A 117 -17.63 -6.89 12.43
C GLU A 117 -17.62 -7.69 11.12
N LYS A 118 -18.55 -7.36 10.21
CA LYS A 118 -18.78 -8.14 8.99
C LYS A 118 -18.83 -7.27 7.75
N PHE A 119 -18.20 -7.78 6.71
CA PHE A 119 -18.34 -7.26 5.36
C PHE A 119 -19.61 -7.79 4.71
N HIS A 120 -20.35 -6.90 4.04
CA HIS A 120 -21.51 -7.26 3.25
C HIS A 120 -21.09 -7.53 1.80
N ARG A 121 -21.32 -8.76 1.33
CA ARG A 121 -20.92 -9.22 0.00
C ARG A 121 -22.07 -9.04 -0.98
N VAL A 122 -21.80 -8.40 -2.11
CA VAL A 122 -22.76 -8.23 -3.21
C VAL A 122 -22.18 -8.71 -4.53
N LYS A 123 -23.05 -9.05 -5.47
CA LYS A 123 -22.67 -9.38 -6.84
C LYS A 123 -22.85 -8.15 -7.73
N TYR A 124 -21.92 -7.93 -8.65
CA TYR A 124 -22.03 -6.91 -9.68
C TYR A 124 -22.19 -7.55 -11.06
N LYS A 125 -22.96 -6.87 -11.91
CA LYS A 125 -23.22 -7.25 -13.29
C LYS A 125 -22.04 -6.86 -14.18
N ASP A 126 -21.55 -5.64 -14.01
CA ASP A 126 -20.47 -5.06 -14.80
C ASP A 126 -19.67 -4.00 -14.02
N LEU A 127 -18.57 -3.54 -14.60
CA LEU A 127 -17.70 -2.49 -14.07
C LEU A 127 -17.91 -1.20 -14.85
N ASN A 128 -18.14 -0.10 -14.14
CA ASN A 128 -18.19 1.23 -14.74
C ASN A 128 -16.78 1.79 -14.88
N ARG A 129 -16.40 2.23 -16.08
CA ARG A 129 -15.06 2.78 -16.38
C ARG A 129 -15.16 4.09 -17.17
N ASP A 130 -14.18 4.97 -17.00
CA ASP A 130 -14.02 6.15 -17.85
C ASP A 130 -13.37 5.80 -19.21
N ASP A 131 -13.18 6.81 -20.06
CA ASP A 131 -12.59 6.67 -21.39
C ASP A 131 -11.15 6.14 -21.35
N ASP A 132 -10.42 6.46 -20.27
CA ASP A 132 -9.06 5.98 -20.00
C ASP A 132 -9.04 4.58 -19.35
N LYS A 133 -10.21 3.94 -19.24
CA LYS A 133 -10.45 2.63 -18.64
C LYS A 133 -10.18 2.56 -17.13
N ASN A 134 -10.11 3.69 -16.45
CA ASN A 134 -10.04 3.72 -15.00
C ASN A 134 -11.39 3.29 -14.42
N LEU A 135 -11.35 2.50 -13.35
CA LEU A 135 -12.56 2.06 -12.68
C LEU A 135 -13.21 3.25 -11.95
N LEU A 136 -14.49 3.50 -12.23
CA LEU A 136 -15.30 4.52 -11.57
C LEU A 136 -16.28 3.90 -10.55
N GLY A 137 -16.69 2.66 -10.77
CA GLY A 137 -17.72 2.04 -9.94
C GLY A 137 -18.12 0.65 -10.40
N PHE A 138 -19.10 0.08 -9.70
CA PHE A 138 -19.72 -1.21 -9.98
C PHE A 138 -21.16 -1.00 -10.41
N ILE A 139 -21.61 -1.78 -11.39
CA ILE A 139 -22.99 -1.77 -11.87
C ILE A 139 -23.68 -3.01 -11.30
N LEU A 140 -24.75 -2.82 -10.52
CA LEU A 140 -25.53 -3.92 -9.94
C LEU A 140 -26.63 -4.41 -10.89
N ASP A 141 -27.26 -5.53 -10.53
CA ASP A 141 -28.48 -6.00 -11.19
C ASP A 141 -29.60 -4.97 -10.98
N GLY A 142 -30.00 -4.30 -12.06
CA GLY A 142 -30.87 -3.11 -12.04
C GLY A 142 -30.22 -1.83 -12.57
N ASP A 143 -28.99 -1.91 -13.08
CA ASP A 143 -28.22 -0.81 -13.68
C ASP A 143 -27.94 0.35 -12.71
N MET A 144 -28.01 0.08 -11.41
CA MET A 144 -27.58 1.01 -10.36
C MET A 144 -26.05 1.04 -10.27
N ASN A 145 -25.48 2.25 -10.29
CA ASN A 145 -24.05 2.48 -10.20
C ASN A 145 -23.63 2.76 -8.76
N ILE A 146 -22.61 2.04 -8.28
CA ILE A 146 -22.04 2.19 -6.96
C ILE A 146 -20.58 2.61 -7.09
N SER A 147 -20.26 3.80 -6.58
CA SER A 147 -18.92 4.39 -6.63
C SER A 147 -18.35 4.70 -5.24
N SER A 148 -18.94 4.14 -4.19
CA SER A 148 -18.52 4.34 -2.81
C SER A 148 -18.70 3.07 -1.97
N PHE A 149 -17.91 2.97 -0.91
CA PHE A 149 -17.99 1.93 0.11
C PHE A 149 -18.51 2.51 1.41
N ARG A 150 -19.43 1.79 2.06
CA ARG A 150 -20.19 2.33 3.21
C ARG A 150 -19.80 1.67 4.52
N ILE A 151 -19.77 2.45 5.59
CA ILE A 151 -19.62 1.95 6.96
C ILE A 151 -20.95 2.12 7.67
N TYR A 152 -21.44 1.03 8.27
CA TYR A 152 -22.69 1.00 9.03
C TYR A 152 -22.43 0.76 10.52
N LYS A 153 -23.27 1.38 11.35
CA LYS A 153 -23.38 1.09 12.78
C LYS A 153 -24.86 1.08 13.17
N ASN A 154 -25.32 0.00 13.79
CA ASN A 154 -26.74 -0.15 14.18
C ASN A 154 -27.73 0.11 13.03
N HIS A 155 -27.42 -0.42 11.83
CA HIS A 155 -28.21 -0.22 10.59
C HIS A 155 -28.28 1.24 10.09
N GLN A 156 -27.48 2.16 10.63
CA GLN A 156 -27.34 3.53 10.14
C GLN A 156 -26.01 3.70 9.41
N GLU A 157 -26.05 4.33 8.25
CA GLU A 157 -24.84 4.71 7.51
C GLU A 157 -24.10 5.79 8.31
N MET A 158 -22.86 5.50 8.68
CA MET A 158 -22.01 6.41 9.45
C MET A 158 -21.15 7.27 8.53
N GLN A 159 -20.51 6.61 7.56
CA GLN A 159 -19.53 7.23 6.67
C GLN A 159 -19.54 6.49 5.34
N SER A 160 -19.21 7.22 4.27
CA SER A 160 -19.02 6.68 2.93
C SER A 160 -17.67 7.13 2.39
N TYR A 161 -16.93 6.19 1.81
CA TYR A 161 -15.60 6.40 1.26
C TYR A 161 -15.64 6.20 -0.26
N PRO A 162 -14.90 7.00 -1.04
CA PRO A 162 -14.72 6.72 -2.46
C PRO A 162 -14.04 5.35 -2.62
N LEU A 163 -14.25 4.69 -3.76
CA LEU A 163 -13.66 3.37 -4.00
C LEU A 163 -12.13 3.34 -3.98
N PHE A 164 -11.53 4.51 -4.17
CA PHE A 164 -10.11 4.72 -4.22
C PHE A 164 -9.79 5.97 -3.40
N SER A 165 -8.69 5.95 -2.65
CA SER A 165 -8.13 7.20 -2.12
C SER A 165 -7.83 8.18 -3.27
N ALA A 166 -8.31 9.41 -3.14
CA ALA A 166 -8.04 10.49 -4.09
C ALA A 166 -6.57 10.95 -4.05
N TYR A 167 -5.91 10.70 -2.92
CA TYR A 167 -4.53 11.10 -2.66
C TYR A 167 -3.65 9.86 -2.44
N ILE A 168 -2.49 9.85 -3.09
CA ILE A 168 -1.44 8.85 -2.86
C ILE A 168 -0.30 9.58 -2.14
N PRO A 169 -0.17 9.44 -0.81
CA PRO A 169 0.88 10.11 -0.08
C PRO A 169 2.25 9.61 -0.48
N ILE A 170 3.22 10.53 -0.49
CA ILE A 170 4.64 10.20 -0.57
C ILE A 170 5.13 10.10 0.86
N LEU A 171 5.61 8.93 1.27
CA LEU A 171 6.03 8.63 2.63
C LEU A 171 7.51 8.24 2.66
N TYR A 172 8.20 8.56 3.75
CA TYR A 172 9.53 7.99 3.99
C TYR A 172 9.36 6.59 4.59
N LYS A 173 10.17 5.63 4.13
CA LYS A 173 10.10 4.23 4.58
C LYS A 173 11.51 3.70 4.83
N SER A 174 11.91 3.65 6.10
CA SER A 174 13.08 2.92 6.60
C SER A 174 12.62 1.57 7.16
N ASP A 175 12.95 1.27 8.41
CA ASP A 175 12.28 0.27 9.26
C ASP A 175 10.76 0.58 9.39
N ARG A 176 10.38 1.85 9.52
CA ARG A 176 9.01 2.33 9.69
C ARG A 176 8.62 3.38 8.65
N PHE A 177 7.32 3.55 8.45
CA PHE A 177 6.74 4.67 7.71
C PHE A 177 6.78 5.95 8.54
N SER A 178 7.10 7.07 7.90
CA SER A 178 6.98 8.41 8.47
C SER A 178 6.53 9.40 7.40
N SER A 179 5.86 10.47 7.84
CA SER A 179 5.41 11.55 6.97
C SER A 179 6.60 12.18 6.25
N TYR A 180 6.47 12.42 4.96
CA TYR A 180 7.53 13.03 4.18
C TYR A 180 7.53 14.55 4.40
N SER A 181 8.27 15.04 5.40
CA SER A 181 8.40 16.49 5.59
C SER A 181 9.31 17.08 4.50
N SER A 182 8.77 18.03 3.71
CA SER A 182 9.56 18.78 2.72
C SER A 182 10.63 19.68 3.35
N VAL A 183 10.68 19.78 4.68
CA VAL A 183 11.72 20.52 5.41
C VAL A 183 13.10 19.86 5.23
N ASN A 184 13.15 18.57 4.87
CA ASN A 184 14.40 17.92 4.44
C ASN A 184 14.76 18.16 2.96
N ARG A 185 13.93 18.90 2.20
CA ARG A 185 14.25 19.36 0.83
C ARG A 185 14.82 20.77 0.79
N GLU A 186 14.61 21.59 1.82
CA GLU A 186 15.12 22.96 1.90
C GLU A 186 16.44 23.05 2.70
N SER A 187 17.47 22.33 2.25
CA SER A 187 18.86 22.71 2.58
C SER A 187 19.89 22.35 1.50
N SER A 188 19.49 21.95 0.29
CA SER A 188 20.45 21.68 -0.79
C SER A 188 20.28 22.51 -2.07
N TYR A 189 19.28 23.40 -2.13
CA TYR A 189 19.06 24.28 -3.29
C TYR A 189 19.27 25.76 -2.96
N ARG A 190 20.43 26.11 -2.38
CA ARG A 190 20.97 27.48 -2.46
C ARG A 190 22.42 27.45 -2.94
N GLY A 191 22.59 27.85 -4.20
CA GLY A 191 23.88 28.05 -4.83
C GLY A 191 24.09 27.08 -5.97
N PHE A 192 23.65 27.47 -7.17
CA PHE A 192 24.20 26.92 -8.40
C PHE A 192 25.69 27.31 -8.42
N ASP A 193 26.56 26.41 -7.97
CA ASP A 193 27.96 26.39 -8.39
C ASP A 193 28.07 25.30 -9.45
N THR A 194 28.46 25.70 -10.65
CA THR A 194 28.62 24.82 -11.81
C THR A 194 29.95 24.08 -11.75
N SER A 195 30.26 23.42 -10.63
CA SER A 195 31.37 22.45 -10.56
C SER A 195 30.79 21.04 -10.70
N TRP A 196 30.60 20.63 -11.94
CA TRP A 196 30.25 19.26 -12.34
C TRP A 196 31.43 18.28 -12.16
N ASP A 197 32.18 18.36 -11.07
CA ASP A 197 33.39 17.54 -10.85
C ASP A 197 33.63 17.27 -9.37
N ASP A 198 32.86 16.36 -8.77
CA ASP A 198 33.36 15.26 -7.93
C ASP A 198 32.14 14.50 -7.36
N TYR A 199 31.83 13.34 -7.93
CA TYR A 199 31.15 12.31 -7.15
C TYR A 199 32.17 11.89 -6.10
N GLY A 200 32.01 12.36 -4.87
CA GLY A 200 32.98 12.19 -3.81
C GLY A 200 33.30 10.71 -3.62
N GLN A 201 34.50 10.31 -4.02
CA GLN A 201 35.07 9.00 -3.64
C GLN A 201 35.49 9.01 -2.15
N SER A 202 34.75 9.73 -1.31
CA SER A 202 34.92 9.71 0.13
C SER A 202 34.66 8.28 0.58
N CYS A 203 35.70 7.65 1.13
CA CYS A 203 35.61 6.36 1.78
C CYS A 203 36.05 6.47 3.25
N GLU A 204 36.10 7.68 3.81
CA GLU A 204 36.62 7.94 5.15
C GLU A 204 35.61 7.59 6.25
N LYS A 205 34.31 7.80 5.99
CA LYS A 205 33.23 7.61 6.98
C LYS A 205 33.02 6.14 7.29
N TYR A 206 33.04 5.30 6.26
CA TYR A 206 32.84 3.84 6.38
C TYR A 206 34.09 3.02 6.04
N GLY A 207 35.21 3.66 5.73
CA GLY A 207 36.49 2.99 5.56
C GLY A 207 36.57 2.14 4.29
N ASP A 208 35.95 2.57 3.19
CA ASP A 208 35.87 1.85 1.92
C ASP A 208 35.21 0.46 2.07
N TYR A 209 34.11 0.41 2.82
CA TYR A 209 33.46 -0.84 3.20
C TYR A 209 32.96 -1.59 1.95
N ASN A 210 33.55 -2.77 1.71
CA ASN A 210 33.35 -3.59 0.49
C ASN A 210 33.65 -2.86 -0.84
N GLY A 211 34.53 -1.83 -0.82
CA GLY A 211 34.93 -1.08 -2.02
C GLY A 211 33.89 -0.08 -2.53
N TRP A 212 32.91 0.27 -1.69
CA TRP A 212 31.85 1.22 -2.00
C TRP A 212 32.12 2.58 -1.34
N SER A 213 31.81 3.66 -2.07
CA SER A 213 31.93 5.02 -1.53
C SER A 213 30.89 5.30 -0.47
N ASP A 214 31.23 6.21 0.45
CA ASP A 214 30.34 6.64 1.53
C ASP A 214 29.03 7.21 0.98
N ASP A 215 29.10 7.94 -0.14
CA ASP A 215 27.94 8.50 -0.82
C ASP A 215 26.99 7.40 -1.35
N LEU A 216 27.54 6.32 -1.91
CA LEU A 216 26.71 5.19 -2.36
C LEU A 216 26.07 4.46 -1.18
N ILE A 217 26.81 4.30 -0.08
CA ILE A 217 26.30 3.72 1.17
C ILE A 217 25.17 4.59 1.73
N ASP A 218 25.33 5.91 1.75
CA ASP A 218 24.32 6.83 2.25
C ASP A 218 23.08 6.91 1.33
N ASP A 219 23.28 7.05 0.01
CA ASP A 219 22.20 7.28 -0.95
C ASP A 219 21.43 5.99 -1.32
N VAL A 220 22.13 4.86 -1.43
CA VAL A 220 21.55 3.60 -1.91
C VAL A 220 21.27 2.64 -0.75
N PHE A 221 22.16 2.60 0.25
CA PHE A 221 22.07 1.68 1.39
C PHE A 221 21.61 2.37 2.68
N GLY A 222 21.19 3.64 2.61
CA GLY A 222 20.62 4.37 3.75
C GLY A 222 21.62 4.62 4.88
N GLY A 223 22.92 4.57 4.60
CA GLY A 223 23.98 4.77 5.57
C GLY A 223 24.35 3.52 6.36
N GLU A 224 23.92 2.32 5.93
CA GLU A 224 24.23 1.02 6.55
C GLU A 224 25.27 0.25 5.72
N PRO A 225 26.58 0.33 6.05
CA PRO A 225 27.64 -0.31 5.27
C PRO A 225 27.49 -1.82 5.18
N GLU A 226 26.97 -2.44 6.25
CA GLU A 226 26.76 -3.89 6.28
C GLU A 226 25.80 -4.35 5.18
N ALA A 227 24.84 -3.53 4.74
CA ALA A 227 23.87 -3.88 3.70
C ALA A 227 24.51 -4.12 2.31
N THR A 228 25.78 -3.76 2.13
CA THR A 228 26.55 -4.03 0.90
C THR A 228 26.97 -5.50 0.74
N TRP A 229 26.82 -6.34 1.78
CA TRP A 229 27.37 -7.71 1.80
C TRP A 229 26.82 -8.67 0.73
N ASN A 230 25.67 -8.35 0.13
CA ASN A 230 24.96 -9.21 -0.83
C ASN A 230 24.76 -8.52 -2.20
N VAL A 231 25.62 -7.56 -2.53
CA VAL A 231 25.62 -6.86 -3.81
C VAL A 231 26.93 -7.20 -4.52
N ASP A 232 26.83 -8.10 -5.52
CA ASP A 232 27.91 -8.43 -6.47
C ASP A 232 28.02 -7.38 -7.59
#